data_AF-A0A965EC04-F1
#
_entry.id   AF-A0A965EC04-F1
#
_cell.length_a   1.000
_cell.length_b   1.000
_cell.length_c   1.000
_cell.angle_alpha   90.00
_cell.angle_beta   90.00
_cell.angle_gamma   90.00
#
_symmetry.space_group_name_H-M   'P 1'
#
loop_
_entity.id
_entity.type
_entity.pdbx_description
1 polymer ?
#
loop_
_entity_poly.entity_id
_entity_poly.type
_entity_poly.pdbx_seq_one_letter_code
_entity_poly.pdbx_strand_id
1 'polypeptide(L)' 'MNDDYEGAELDFPRQGFTNADLAVGELLVWPSLVTHPHASLQIRGGVKYSLTIWCELPLAMNRM' A
#
# COMPACT_ATOMS: atom_id res chain seq x y z
N MET A 1 -8.51 -1.42 6.75
CA MET A 1 -9.22 -2.27 7.74
C MET A 1 -10.55 -1.67 8.18
N ASN A 2 -10.87 -0.46 7.71
CA ASN A 2 -12.09 0.30 7.90
C ASN A 2 -12.23 1.29 6.72
N ASP A 3 -13.34 2.00 6.60
CA ASP A 3 -13.65 3.00 5.55
C ASP A 3 -14.37 4.27 6.08
N ASP A 4 -14.52 4.40 7.40
CA ASP A 4 -15.10 5.55 8.10
C ASP A 4 -14.09 6.69 8.32
N TYR A 5 -13.35 7.07 7.27
CA TYR A 5 -12.35 8.15 7.31
C TYR A 5 -12.36 8.98 6.02
N GLU A 6 -11.74 10.17 6.06
CA GLU A 6 -11.57 11.04 4.89
C GLU A 6 -10.09 11.31 4.60
N GLY A 7 -9.68 11.15 3.34
CA GLY A 7 -8.29 11.30 2.89
C GLY A 7 -7.45 10.05 3.17
N ALA A 8 -6.17 10.23 3.48
CA ALA A 8 -5.23 9.16 3.83
C ALA A 8 -5.03 8.08 2.76
N GLU A 9 -5.34 8.35 1.49
CA GLU A 9 -5.11 7.45 0.38
C GLU A 9 -3.62 7.09 0.29
N LEU A 10 -3.31 5.83 -0.02
CA LEU A 10 -1.97 5.37 -0.36
C LEU A 10 -1.74 5.70 -1.84
N ASP A 11 -0.86 6.66 -2.10
CA ASP A 11 -0.54 7.18 -3.43
C ASP A 11 0.73 6.55 -3.99
N PHE A 12 0.65 6.10 -5.25
CA PHE A 12 1.75 5.57 -6.06
C PHE A 12 1.98 6.52 -7.25
N PRO A 13 2.74 7.61 -7.06
CA PRO A 13 2.78 8.71 -8.03
C PRO A 13 3.36 8.32 -9.40
N ARG A 14 4.25 7.32 -9.45
CA ARG A 14 4.81 6.83 -10.71
C ARG A 14 3.83 5.95 -11.50
N GLN A 15 2.88 5.32 -10.80
CA GLN A 15 1.86 4.46 -11.39
C GLN A 15 0.58 5.24 -11.70
N GLY A 16 0.41 6.45 -11.14
CA GLY A 16 -0.84 7.20 -11.24
C GLY A 16 -1.99 6.44 -10.58
N PHE A 17 -1.70 5.75 -9.46
CA PHE A 17 -2.62 4.85 -8.79
C PHE A 17 -2.77 5.22 -7.31
N THR A 18 -3.99 5.14 -6.80
CA THR A 18 -4.27 5.25 -5.36
C THR A 18 -5.12 4.07 -4.91
N ASN A 19 -5.14 3.83 -3.59
CA ASN A 19 -6.00 2.79 -3.01
C ASN A 19 -7.47 3.25 -2.78
N ALA A 20 -7.91 4.36 -3.40
CA ALA A 20 -9.21 4.98 -3.10
C ALA A 20 -10.41 4.08 -3.41
N ASP A 21 -10.29 3.23 -4.44
CA ASP A 21 -11.37 2.34 -4.88
C ASP A 21 -11.29 0.92 -4.25
N LEU A 22 -10.34 0.68 -3.33
CA LEU A 22 -10.22 -0.62 -2.67
C LEU A 22 -11.24 -0.78 -1.54
N ALA A 23 -11.92 -1.92 -1.51
CA ALA A 23 -12.88 -2.25 -0.47
C ALA A 23 -12.18 -2.71 0.84
N VAL A 24 -12.88 -2.58 1.96
CA VAL A 24 -12.42 -3.15 3.24
C VAL A 24 -12.26 -4.66 3.10
N GLY A 25 -11.06 -5.16 3.42
CA GLY A 25 -10.72 -6.59 3.31
C GLY A 25 -9.89 -6.94 2.08
N GLU A 26 -9.77 -6.02 1.10
CA GLU A 26 -8.85 -6.20 -0.01
C GLU A 26 -7.40 -5.91 0.39
N LEU A 27 -6.47 -6.58 -0.29
CA LEU A 27 -5.04 -6.47 -0.07
C LEU A 27 -4.36 -6.00 -1.35
N LEU A 28 -3.59 -4.93 -1.26
CA LEU A 28 -2.75 -4.44 -2.34
C LEU A 28 -1.34 -5.02 -2.20
N VAL A 29 -0.81 -5.64 -3.26
CA VAL A 29 0.53 -6.25 -3.28
C VAL A 29 1.36 -5.60 -4.37
N TRP A 30 2.59 -5.19 -4.05
CA TRP A 30 3.52 -4.60 -5.02
C TRP A 30 4.98 -4.92 -4.69
N PRO A 31 5.91 -4.82 -5.66
CA PRO A 31 7.34 -4.91 -5.41
C PRO A 31 7.83 -3.80 -4.48
N SER A 32 8.46 -4.16 -3.35
CA SER A 32 8.86 -3.23 -2.29
C SER A 32 10.12 -2.40 -2.58
N LEU A 33 10.84 -2.72 -3.66
CA LEU A 33 12.05 -2.00 -4.06
C LEU A 33 11.71 -0.70 -4.83
N VAL A 34 12.72 -0.10 -5.46
CA VAL A 34 12.76 1.27 -5.99
C VAL A 34 11.65 1.63 -7.02
N THR A 35 10.90 0.66 -7.52
CA THR A 35 9.91 0.85 -8.59
C THR A 35 8.58 1.44 -8.13
N HIS A 36 8.21 1.29 -6.86
CA HIS A 36 6.92 1.71 -6.31
C HIS A 36 7.12 2.64 -5.11
N PRO A 37 7.73 3.83 -5.29
CA PRO A 37 7.69 4.84 -4.24
C PRO A 37 6.22 5.14 -3.93
N HIS A 38 5.88 5.17 -2.65
CA HIS A 38 4.51 5.38 -2.21
C HIS A 38 4.49 6.23 -0.95
N ALA A 39 3.38 6.93 -0.74
CA ALA A 39 3.15 7.74 0.45
C ALA A 39 1.69 7.64 0.88
N SER A 40 1.44 7.69 2.19
CA SER A 40 0.10 8.00 2.69
C SER A 40 -0.11 9.50 2.54
N LEU A 41 -1.18 9.89 1.85
CA LEU A 41 -1.65 11.26 1.84
C LEU A 41 -2.14 11.67 3.24
N GLN A 42 -2.36 12.96 3.43
CA GLN A 42 -2.82 13.50 4.70
C GLN A 42 -4.25 13.02 5.01
N ILE A 43 -4.46 12.56 6.24
CA ILE A 43 -5.80 12.34 6.78
C ILE A 43 -6.48 13.68 7.05
N ARG A 44 -7.74 13.81 6.64
CA ARG A 44 -8.54 15.02 6.83
C ARG A 44 -9.63 14.85 7.89
N GLY A 45 -10.05 13.61 8.16
CA GLY A 45 -11.00 13.29 9.22
C GLY A 45 -11.05 11.80 9.56
N GLY A 46 -11.47 11.49 10.79
CA GLY A 46 -11.57 10.12 11.29
C GLY A 46 -10.22 9.49 11.67
N VAL A 47 -10.18 8.16 11.70
CA VAL A 47 -8.98 7.36 11.99
C VAL A 47 -8.87 6.24 10.97
N LYS A 48 -7.74 6.17 10.25
CA LYS A 48 -7.47 5.07 9.31
C LYS A 48 -6.67 3.95 9.99
N TYR A 49 -7.14 2.72 9.85
CA TYR A 49 -6.42 1.52 10.25
C TYR A 49 -5.96 0.72 9.02
N SER A 50 -4.64 0.50 8.90
CA SER A 50 -4.01 -0.33 7.86
C SER A 50 -3.10 -1.40 8.44
N LEU A 51 -2.98 -2.53 7.74
CA LEU A 51 -2.00 -3.57 8.01
C LEU A 51 -0.92 -3.52 6.93
N THR A 52 0.34 -3.37 7.33
CA THR A 52 1.50 -3.38 6.41
C THR A 52 2.32 -4.64 6.66
N ILE A 53 2.52 -5.44 5.62
CA ILE A 53 3.30 -6.69 5.67
C ILE A 53 4.48 -6.53 4.71
N TRP A 54 5.67 -6.91 5.16
CA TRP A 54 6.85 -7.03 4.31
C TRP A 54 7.18 -8.50 4.14
N CYS A 55 7.23 -8.95 2.89
CA CYS A 55 7.74 -10.26 2.54
C CYS A 55 9.23 -10.15 2.24
N GLU A 56 10.00 -11.19 2.58
CA GLU A 56 11.37 -11.31 2.12
C GLU A 56 11.40 -11.33 0.59
N LEU A 57 12.48 -10.81 0.00
CA LEU A 57 12.74 -11.07 -1.40
C LEU A 57 12.82 -12.58 -1.60
N PRO A 58 12.37 -13.12 -2.74
CA PRO A 58 12.67 -14.51 -3.05
C PRO A 58 14.18 -14.66 -2.89
N LEU A 59 14.62 -15.49 -1.94
CA LEU A 59 16.00 -15.94 -1.90
C LEU A 59 16.29 -16.34 -3.33
N ALA A 60 17.33 -15.76 -3.94
CA ALA A 60 17.76 -16.23 -5.23
C ALA A 60 17.85 -17.75 -5.09
N MET A 61 16.99 -18.48 -5.79
CA MET A 61 17.17 -19.90 -6.06
C MET A 61 18.39 -20.00 -6.99
N ASN A 62 19.52 -19.48 -6.54
CA ASN A 62 20.81 -19.88 -7.03
C ASN A 62 20.99 -21.27 -6.43
N ARG A 63 20.63 -22.24 -7.27
CA ARG A 63 21.35 -23.50 -7.34
C ARG A 63 22.85 -23.17 -7.31
N MET A 64 23.49 -23.45 -6.18
CA MET A 64 24.76 -24.18 -6.08
C MET A 64 24.87 -24.74 -4.66
#